data_AF-A0AAW9RTM7-F1
#
_entry.id   AF-A0AAW9RTM7-F1
#
_cell.length_a   1.000
_cell.length_b   1.000
_cell.length_c   1.000
_cell.angle_alpha   90.00
_cell.angle_beta   90.00
_cell.angle_gamma   90.00
#
_symmetry.space_group_name_H-M   'P 1'
#
loop_
_entity.id
_entity.type
_entity.pdbx_description
1 polymer ?
#
loop_
_entity_poly.entity_id
_entity_poly.type
_entity_poly.pdbx_seq_one_letter_code
_entity_poly.pdbx_strand_id
1 'polypeptide(L)'
;MATKDEKEMGLVEKIQSSLENLITLEIVTAVGKTKFKSTPPKAGEAHLPDLDHDRDPKVIMTKIDLLQGDIKTVYDEEFVTGDYQELKDFHQSREREGYEIISKNISTIKELLRLIRNEAKQE
;
A
#
# COMPACT_ATOMS: atom_id res chain seq x y z
N MET A 1 15.04 -9.80 33.05
CA MET A 1 14.72 -11.07 32.38
C MET A 1 14.57 -10.75 30.91
N ALA A 2 15.69 -10.73 30.18
CA ALA A 2 15.74 -10.33 28.77
C ALA A 2 15.41 -11.54 27.91
N THR A 3 14.35 -11.44 27.11
CA THR A 3 13.95 -12.48 26.17
C THR A 3 14.98 -12.53 25.04
N LYS A 4 15.76 -13.61 25.02
CA LYS A 4 16.42 -14.14 23.81
C LYS A 4 15.40 -14.13 22.68
N ASP A 5 15.60 -13.32 21.64
CA ASP A 5 15.19 -13.58 20.25
C ASP A 5 15.42 -12.34 19.35
N GLU A 6 16.56 -11.66 19.48
CA GLU A 6 17.11 -10.86 18.38
C GLU A 6 18.10 -11.72 17.61
N LYS A 7 17.59 -12.75 16.93
CA LYS A 7 18.37 -13.46 15.92
C LYS A 7 18.43 -12.54 14.71
N GLU A 8 19.63 -12.07 14.35
CA GLU A 8 19.87 -11.30 13.13
C GLU A 8 19.24 -12.06 11.96
N MET A 9 18.10 -11.59 11.46
CA MET A 9 17.48 -12.17 10.27
C MET A 9 18.47 -12.04 9.12
N GLY A 10 18.79 -13.16 8.48
CA GLY A 10 19.64 -13.18 7.30
C GLY A 10 19.03 -12.30 6.21
N LEU A 11 19.87 -11.73 5.33
CA LEU A 11 19.43 -10.87 4.23
C LEU A 11 18.30 -11.51 3.40
N VAL A 12 18.36 -12.83 3.20
CA VAL A 12 17.34 -13.61 2.50
C VAL A 12 15.98 -13.59 3.22
N GLU A 13 15.96 -13.74 4.55
CA GLU A 13 14.74 -13.75 5.36
C GLU A 13 14.09 -12.35 5.38
N LYS A 14 14.90 -11.29 5.45
CA LYS A 14 14.43 -9.90 5.34
C LYS A 14 13.79 -9.63 3.97
N ILE A 15 14.41 -10.11 2.90
CA ILE A 15 13.87 -9.96 1.54
C ILE A 15 12.57 -10.77 1.38
N GLN A 16 12.52 -11.98 1.93
CA GLN A 16 11.33 -12.85 1.86
C GLN A 16 10.14 -12.25 2.62
N SER A 17 10.35 -11.76 3.85
CA SER A 17 9.32 -11.05 4.61
C SER A 17 8.85 -9.77 3.92
N SER A 18 9.77 -9.04 3.26
CA SER A 18 9.41 -7.84 2.48
C SER A 18 8.58 -8.19 1.23
N LEU A 19 8.85 -9.33 0.59
CA LEU A 19 8.08 -9.83 -0.55
C LEU A 19 6.66 -10.25 -0.17
N GLU A 20 6.46 -10.86 0.99
CA GLU A 20 5.13 -11.24 1.48
C GLU A 20 4.23 -10.01 1.73
N ASN A 21 4.82 -8.91 2.20
CA ASN A 21 4.11 -7.63 2.38
C ASN A 21 3.84 -6.87 1.06
N LEU A 22 4.52 -7.23 -0.04
CA LEU A 22 4.36 -6.60 -1.36
C LEU A 22 3.24 -7.24 -2.20
N ILE A 23 2.52 -8.24 -1.69
CA ILE A 23 1.55 -9.02 -2.49
C ILE A 23 0.28 -8.23 -2.78
N THR A 24 -0.09 -7.28 -1.91
CA THR A 24 -1.34 -6.54 -2.04
C THR A 24 -1.07 -5.04 -2.07
N LEU A 25 -1.61 -4.36 -3.08
CA LEU A 25 -1.69 -2.91 -3.15
C LEU A 25 -3.13 -2.48 -2.86
N GLU A 26 -3.31 -1.61 -1.87
CA GLU A 26 -4.58 -0.99 -1.53
C GLU A 26 -4.52 0.51 -1.85
N ILE A 27 -5.52 0.99 -2.58
CA ILE A 27 -5.64 2.40 -2.98
C ILE A 27 -7.01 2.88 -2.53
N VAL A 28 -7.03 3.94 -1.74
CA VAL A 28 -8.26 4.54 -1.23
C VAL A 28 -8.30 6.00 -1.64
N THR A 29 -9.39 6.39 -2.30
CA THR A 29 -9.76 7.79 -2.50
C THR A 29 -11.05 8.04 -1.76
N ALA A 30 -11.05 9.05 -0.91
CA ALA A 30 -12.21 9.36 -0.07
C ALA A 30 -12.49 10.85 -0.08
N VAL A 31 -13.78 11.18 -0.08
CA VAL A 31 -14.32 12.53 -0.03
C VAL A 31 -15.26 12.60 1.16
N GLY A 32 -15.05 13.59 2.02
CA GLY A 32 -15.86 13.74 3.20
C GLY A 32 -15.40 14.91 4.03
N LYS A 33 -16.07 15.09 5.17
CA LYS A 33 -15.65 16.09 6.14
C LYS A 33 -14.44 15.56 6.88
N THR A 34 -13.53 16.46 7.26
CA THR A 34 -12.33 16.11 7.99
C THR A 34 -12.49 16.40 9.47
N LYS A 35 -11.95 15.54 10.33
CA LYS A 35 -11.78 15.79 11.76
C LYS A 35 -10.30 15.73 12.13
N PHE A 36 -9.89 16.61 13.03
CA PHE A 36 -8.58 16.48 13.65
C PHE A 36 -8.66 15.45 14.77
N LYS A 37 -7.63 14.60 14.89
CA LYS A 37 -7.56 13.65 16.01
C LYS A 37 -7.59 14.44 17.32
N SER A 38 -8.49 14.09 18.23
CA SER A 38 -8.66 14.80 19.50
C SER A 38 -7.46 14.68 20.44
N THR A 39 -6.55 13.74 20.15
CA THR A 39 -5.29 13.55 20.87
C THR A 39 -4.21 14.46 20.29
N PRO A 40 -3.52 15.27 21.11
CA PRO A 40 -2.33 16.01 20.66
C PRO A 40 -1.32 15.03 20.04
N PRO A 41 -0.69 15.38 18.91
CA PRO A 41 0.32 14.52 18.31
C PRO A 41 1.46 14.31 19.31
N LYS A 42 2.03 13.10 19.34
CA LYS A 42 3.29 12.89 20.06
C LYS A 42 4.39 13.73 19.43
N ALA A 43 5.42 14.10 20.18
CA ALA A 43 6.55 14.85 19.65
C ALA A 43 7.15 14.12 18.43
N GLY A 44 7.05 14.74 17.25
CA GLY A 44 7.48 14.17 15.96
C GLY A 44 6.38 13.65 15.06
N GLU A 45 5.12 13.56 15.52
CA GLU A 45 3.97 13.20 14.69
C GLU A 45 3.30 14.45 14.09
N ALA A 46 2.92 14.40 12.82
CA ALA A 46 2.19 15.48 12.18
C ALA A 46 0.72 15.47 12.63
N HIS A 47 0.20 16.63 13.04
CA HIS A 47 -1.23 16.80 13.34
C HIS A 47 -2.02 16.96 12.03
N LEU A 48 -2.27 15.84 11.36
CA LEU A 48 -2.97 15.84 10.07
C LEU A 48 -4.47 15.66 10.29
N PRO A 49 -5.32 16.37 9.52
CA PRO A 49 -6.75 16.09 9.47
C PRO A 49 -6.97 14.67 8.94
N ASP A 50 -7.91 13.97 9.55
CA ASP A 50 -8.36 12.62 9.17
C ASP A 50 -9.80 12.70 8.64
N LEU A 51 -10.28 11.64 7.98
CA LEU A 51 -11.66 11.58 7.52
C LEU A 51 -12.61 11.39 8.70
N ASP A 52 -13.70 12.14 8.67
CA ASP A 52 -14.79 11.96 9.62
C ASP A 52 -15.70 10.81 9.16
N HIS A 53 -15.30 9.59 9.50
CA HIS A 53 -16.04 8.37 9.19
C HIS A 53 -17.46 8.33 9.79
N ASP A 54 -17.73 9.14 10.82
CA ASP A 54 -19.06 9.24 11.44
C ASP A 54 -20.06 10.00 10.55
N ARG A 55 -19.58 10.59 9.45
CA ARG A 55 -20.37 11.40 8.52
C ARG A 55 -20.46 10.81 7.12
N ASP A 56 -20.33 9.48 7.03
CA ASP A 56 -20.49 8.69 5.81
C ASP A 56 -19.69 9.26 4.62
N PRO A 57 -18.35 9.28 4.72
CA PRO A 57 -17.51 9.73 3.61
C PRO A 57 -17.71 8.81 2.41
N LYS A 58 -17.68 9.41 1.21
CA LYS A 58 -17.77 8.69 -0.05
C LYS A 58 -16.40 8.17 -0.41
N VAL A 59 -16.31 6.88 -0.73
CA VAL A 59 -15.03 6.19 -0.94
C VAL A 59 -15.00 5.43 -2.26
N ILE A 60 -13.86 5.51 -2.94
CA ILE A 60 -13.41 4.54 -3.94
C ILE A 60 -12.27 3.74 -3.31
N MET A 61 -12.39 2.42 -3.30
CA MET A 61 -11.38 1.53 -2.75
C MET A 61 -11.02 0.47 -3.79
N THR A 62 -9.73 0.33 -4.04
CA THR A 62 -9.18 -0.68 -4.93
C THR A 62 -8.18 -1.53 -4.20
N LYS A 63 -8.33 -2.84 -4.37
CA LYS A 63 -7.38 -3.85 -3.95
C LYS A 63 -6.83 -4.55 -5.18
N ILE A 64 -5.51 -4.59 -5.27
CA ILE A 64 -4.77 -5.26 -6.35
C ILE A 64 -3.94 -6.38 -5.72
N ASP A 65 -4.21 -7.62 -6.14
CA ASP A 65 -3.31 -8.74 -5.89
C ASP A 65 -2.21 -8.73 -6.96
N LEU A 66 -0.97 -8.52 -6.53
CA LEU A 66 0.17 -8.34 -7.41
C LEU A 66 0.82 -9.66 -7.82
N LEU A 67 0.43 -10.78 -7.19
CA LEU A 67 0.85 -12.12 -7.62
C LEU A 67 -0.09 -12.68 -8.67
N GLN A 68 -1.40 -12.53 -8.45
CA GLN A 68 -2.45 -13.06 -9.33
C GLN A 68 -2.84 -12.08 -10.42
N GLY A 69 -2.60 -10.78 -10.21
CA GLY A 69 -3.04 -9.72 -11.11
C GLY A 69 -4.53 -9.37 -10.94
N ASP A 70 -5.19 -9.88 -9.90
CA ASP A 70 -6.60 -9.62 -9.64
C ASP A 70 -6.79 -8.19 -9.12
N ILE A 71 -7.70 -7.46 -9.76
CA ILE A 71 -8.05 -6.08 -9.37
C ILE A 71 -9.52 -6.08 -8.96
N LYS A 72 -9.78 -5.60 -7.75
CA LYS A 72 -11.13 -5.35 -7.25
C LYS A 72 -11.28 -3.90 -6.82
N THR A 73 -12.09 -3.16 -7.56
CA THR A 73 -12.45 -1.78 -7.25
C THR A 73 -13.92 -1.72 -6.82
N VAL A 74 -14.19 -1.03 -5.71
CA VAL A 74 -15.53 -0.72 -5.22
C VAL A 74 -15.64 0.80 -5.10
N TYR A 75 -16.74 1.35 -5.58
CA TYR A 75 -17.02 2.78 -5.52
C TYR A 75 -18.43 3.00 -4.96
N ASP A 76 -18.58 4.09 -4.21
CA ASP A 76 -19.88 4.68 -3.95
C ASP A 76 -20.50 5.18 -5.27
N GLU A 77 -21.82 5.04 -5.41
CA GLU A 77 -22.55 5.39 -6.63
C GLU A 77 -22.36 6.85 -7.05
N GLU A 78 -22.12 7.75 -6.09
CA GLU A 78 -21.92 9.18 -6.34
C GLU A 78 -20.68 9.48 -7.21
N PHE A 79 -19.68 8.57 -7.24
CA PHE A 79 -18.51 8.67 -8.13
C PHE A 79 -18.81 8.31 -9.59
N VAL A 80 -19.98 7.74 -9.87
CA VAL A 80 -20.39 7.35 -11.23
C VAL A 80 -21.41 8.33 -11.81
N THR A 81 -22.36 8.78 -11.00
CA THR A 81 -23.53 9.54 -11.48
C THR A 81 -23.52 11.02 -11.11
N GLY A 82 -22.52 11.51 -10.37
CA GLY A 82 -22.52 12.86 -9.80
C GLY A 82 -21.23 13.65 -10.00
N ASP A 83 -21.04 14.65 -9.13
CA ASP A 83 -19.98 15.67 -9.20
C ASP A 83 -18.54 15.13 -8.99
N TYR A 84 -18.40 13.83 -8.71
CA TYR A 84 -17.12 13.21 -8.38
C TYR A 84 -16.53 12.34 -9.51
N GLN A 85 -17.03 12.46 -10.75
CA GLN A 85 -16.47 11.73 -11.89
C GLN A 85 -14.98 12.00 -12.12
N GLU A 86 -14.52 13.24 -11.97
CA GLU A 86 -13.09 13.58 -12.09
C GLU A 86 -12.23 12.88 -11.04
N LEU A 87 -12.79 12.61 -9.85
CA LEU A 87 -12.08 11.88 -8.79
C LEU A 87 -11.96 10.38 -9.09
N LYS A 88 -12.91 9.82 -9.84
CA LYS A 88 -12.79 8.46 -10.36
C LYS A 88 -11.64 8.36 -11.37
N ASP A 89 -11.54 9.30 -12.31
CA ASP A 89 -10.44 9.32 -13.29
C ASP A 89 -9.09 9.52 -12.60
N PHE A 90 -9.05 10.39 -11.59
CA PHE A 90 -7.88 10.54 -10.72
C PHE A 90 -7.54 9.23 -10.01
N HIS A 91 -8.51 8.55 -9.40
CA HIS A 91 -8.27 7.26 -8.74
C HIS A 91 -7.70 6.22 -9.71
N GLN A 92 -8.27 6.08 -10.90
CA GLN A 92 -7.77 5.17 -11.94
C GLN A 92 -6.34 5.49 -12.38
N SER A 93 -5.97 6.78 -12.41
CA SER A 93 -4.58 7.18 -12.67
C SER A 93 -3.63 6.68 -11.58
N ARG A 94 -4.06 6.74 -10.31
CA ARG A 94 -3.29 6.25 -9.16
C ARG A 94 -3.22 4.73 -9.14
N GLU A 95 -4.27 4.03 -9.57
CA GLU A 95 -4.24 2.56 -9.76
C GLU A 95 -3.16 2.13 -10.74
N ARG A 96 -3.12 2.78 -11.92
CA ARG A 96 -2.11 2.48 -12.95
C ARG A 96 -0.70 2.76 -12.46
N GLU A 97 -0.47 3.96 -11.92
CA GLU A 97 0.84 4.38 -11.43
C GLU A 97 1.31 3.49 -10.27
N GLY A 98 0.42 3.18 -9.32
CA GLY A 98 0.72 2.30 -8.20
C GLY A 98 1.08 0.89 -8.66
N TYR A 99 0.32 0.31 -9.59
CA TYR A 99 0.63 -0.99 -10.16
C TYR A 99 2.01 -1.01 -10.84
N GLU A 100 2.32 0.00 -11.66
CA GLU A 100 3.61 0.09 -12.35
C GLU A 100 4.79 0.19 -11.37
N ILE A 101 4.68 1.04 -10.35
CA ILE A 101 5.71 1.21 -9.32
C ILE A 101 5.94 -0.12 -8.59
N ILE A 102 4.88 -0.79 -8.14
CA ILE A 102 5.04 -2.01 -7.37
C ILE A 102 5.54 -3.17 -8.24
N SER A 103 5.05 -3.30 -9.47
CA SER A 103 5.56 -4.31 -10.42
C SER A 103 7.07 -4.13 -10.67
N LYS A 104 7.53 -2.87 -10.83
CA LYS A 104 8.95 -2.56 -10.99
C LYS A 104 9.76 -2.92 -9.74
N ASN A 105 9.24 -2.63 -8.55
CA ASN A 105 9.88 -2.98 -7.29
C ASN A 105 10.01 -4.49 -7.14
N ILE A 106 8.95 -5.25 -7.42
CA ILE A 106 8.97 -6.73 -7.39
C ILE A 106 9.99 -7.28 -8.40
N SER A 107 10.06 -6.73 -9.61
CA SER A 107 11.06 -7.14 -10.61
C SER A 107 12.49 -6.91 -10.11
N THR A 108 12.75 -5.72 -9.58
CA THR A 108 14.07 -5.35 -9.02
C THR A 108 14.49 -6.31 -7.90
N ILE A 109 13.56 -6.65 -6.99
CA ILE A 109 13.84 -7.59 -5.89
C ILE A 109 14.11 -9.00 -6.43
N LYS A 110 13.35 -9.48 -7.42
CA LYS A 110 13.60 -10.77 -8.06
C LYS A 110 14.99 -10.83 -8.71
N GLU A 111 15.43 -9.75 -9.34
CA GLU A 111 16.77 -9.64 -9.94
C GLU A 111 17.86 -9.70 -8.87
N LEU A 112 17.73 -8.92 -7.79
CA LEU A 112 18.66 -8.96 -6.66
C LEU A 112 18.79 -10.36 -6.05
N LEU A 113 17.66 -11.05 -5.83
CA LEU A 113 17.67 -12.43 -5.34
C LEU A 113 18.37 -13.40 -6.29
N ARG A 114 18.20 -13.20 -7.60
CA ARG A 114 18.86 -14.02 -8.62
C ARG A 114 20.37 -13.84 -8.59
N LEU A 115 20.85 -12.61 -8.43
CA LEU A 115 22.28 -12.30 -8.30
C LEU A 115 22.88 -12.98 -7.06
N ILE A 116 22.28 -12.77 -5.88
CA ILE A 116 22.75 -13.38 -4.62
C ILE A 116 22.81 -14.91 -4.72
N ARG A 117 21.77 -15.55 -5.30
CA ARG A 117 21.72 -17.01 -5.45
C ARG A 117 22.79 -17.53 -6.42
N ASN A 118 23.13 -16.77 -7.45
CA ASN A 118 24.16 -17.17 -8.41
C ASN A 118 25.56 -17.06 -7.81
N GLU A 119 25.82 -16.03 -7.01
CA GLU A 119 27.09 -15.89 -6.28
C GLU A 119 27.26 -17.02 -5.24
N ALA A 120 26.20 -17.34 -4.49
CA ALA A 120 26.22 -18.42 -3.49
C ALA A 120 26.35 -19.85 -4.08
N LYS A 121 26.27 -20.01 -5.41
CA LYS A 121 26.48 -21.30 -6.09
C LYS A 121 27.88 -21.43 -6.71
N GLN A 122 28.68 -20.37 -6.68
CA GLN A 122 30.05 -20.36 -7.19
C GLN A 122 31.11 -20.56 -6.10
N GLU A 123 30.68 -20.65 -4.83
CA GLU A 123 31.44 -21.18 -3.69
C GLU A 123 31.06 -22.64 -3.42
#